data_AF-A0A344U1H0-F1
#
_entry.id   AF-A0A344U1H0-F1
#
_cell.length_a   1.000
_cell.length_b   1.000
_cell.length_c   1.000
_cell.angle_alpha   90.00
_cell.angle_beta   90.00
_cell.angle_gamma   90.00
#
_symmetry.space_group_name_H-M   'P 1'
#
loop_
_entity.id
_entity.type
_entity.pdbx_description
1 polymer ?
#
loop_
_entity_poly.entity_id
_entity_poly.type
_entity_poly.pdbx_seq_one_letter_code
_entity_poly.pdbx_strand_id
1 'polypeptide(L)'
;MRAGLLRFTVVLGAAAALGLGGAAAAAADGVGNSGIGNSGVGNSGIANLGVGNSGLANLGVGNSGLANEGVGNSGLGNSGVGSSGLGNTGVGSSGIGN
;
A
#
# COMPACT_ATOMS: atom_id res chain seq x y z
N MET A 1 -47.48 -15.10 12.25
CA MET A 1 -46.44 -15.57 11.32
C MET A 1 -46.53 -14.68 10.09
N ARG A 2 -45.57 -13.87 9.64
CA ARG A 2 -44.11 -13.98 9.66
C ARG A 2 -43.51 -12.57 9.59
N ALA A 3 -42.91 -12.12 10.69
CA ALA A 3 -41.92 -11.05 10.68
C ALA A 3 -40.68 -11.60 9.96
N GLY A 4 -40.67 -11.52 8.63
CA GLY A 4 -39.63 -12.12 7.80
C GLY A 4 -38.96 -11.16 6.82
N LEU A 5 -39.43 -9.93 6.70
CA LEU A 5 -38.92 -8.97 5.71
C LEU A 5 -37.80 -8.05 6.25
N LEU A 6 -37.46 -8.16 7.54
CA LEU A 6 -36.37 -7.39 8.16
C LEU A 6 -35.06 -8.18 8.28
N ARG A 7 -34.96 -9.35 7.65
CA ARG A 7 -33.73 -10.17 7.63
C ARG A 7 -33.00 -10.13 6.29
N PHE A 8 -33.62 -9.59 5.24
CA PHE A 8 -32.98 -9.50 3.92
C PHE A 8 -31.95 -8.38 3.83
N THR A 9 -32.13 -7.30 4.59
CA THR A 9 -31.16 -6.18 4.63
C THR A 9 -29.90 -6.52 5.41
N VAL A 10 -29.99 -7.43 6.40
CA VAL A 10 -28.82 -7.87 7.19
C VAL A 10 -27.95 -8.88 6.43
N VAL A 11 -28.54 -9.69 5.54
CA VAL A 11 -27.75 -10.56 4.65
C VAL A 11 -26.99 -9.75 3.59
N LEU A 12 -27.53 -8.60 3.16
CA LEU A 12 -26.80 -7.64 2.33
C LEU A 12 -25.69 -6.90 3.08
N GLY A 13 -25.65 -7.00 4.42
CA GLY A 13 -24.56 -6.50 5.25
C GLY A 13 -23.37 -7.46 5.36
N ALA A 14 -23.55 -8.75 5.05
CA ALA A 14 -22.48 -9.75 5.07
C ALA A 14 -21.87 -10.01 3.68
N ALA A 15 -22.66 -9.82 2.60
CA ALA A 15 -22.17 -9.98 1.23
C ALA A 15 -21.45 -8.72 0.68
N ALA A 16 -21.67 -7.55 1.27
CA ALA A 16 -20.97 -6.31 0.89
C ALA A 16 -19.54 -6.20 1.47
N ALA A 17 -19.09 -7.18 2.26
CA ALA A 17 -17.77 -7.20 2.88
C ALA A 17 -16.67 -7.90 2.05
N LEU A 18 -16.98 -8.39 0.84
CA LEU A 18 -16.05 -9.25 0.07
C LEU A 18 -15.66 -8.70 -1.31
N GLY A 19 -15.80 -7.40 -1.52
CA GLY A 19 -15.48 -6.80 -2.81
C GLY A 19 -14.91 -5.39 -2.70
N LEU A 20 -13.67 -5.25 -2.23
CA LEU A 20 -12.90 -4.02 -2.49
C LEU A 20 -11.38 -4.25 -2.50
N GLY A 21 -10.91 -4.85 -3.60
CA GLY A 21 -9.62 -4.51 -4.20
C GLY A 21 -8.44 -5.45 -3.96
N GLY A 22 -8.01 -6.11 -5.04
CA GLY A 22 -6.60 -6.50 -5.22
C GLY A 22 -6.30 -7.98 -5.03
N ALA A 23 -5.99 -8.65 -6.14
CA ALA A 23 -5.63 -10.05 -6.20
C ALA A 23 -4.48 -10.45 -5.26
N ALA A 24 -4.68 -11.59 -4.59
CA ALA A 24 -3.65 -12.42 -3.96
C ALA A 24 -2.71 -11.70 -2.97
N ALA A 25 -3.10 -11.61 -1.71
CA ALA A 25 -2.17 -11.24 -0.65
C ALA A 25 -2.05 -12.36 0.37
N ALA A 26 -0.94 -13.09 0.30
CA ALA A 26 -0.37 -13.67 1.50
C ALA A 26 -0.16 -12.51 2.50
N ALA A 27 -1.05 -12.43 3.51
CA ALA A 27 -1.06 -11.44 4.58
C ALA A 27 -0.89 -9.97 4.12
N ALA A 28 -1.94 -9.35 3.59
CA ALA A 28 -1.99 -7.89 3.53
C ALA A 28 -2.90 -7.36 4.65
N ASP A 29 -2.34 -6.54 5.54
CA ASP A 29 -3.09 -5.82 6.56
C ASP A 29 -3.51 -4.45 6.00
N GLY A 30 -4.81 -4.20 5.86
CA GLY A 30 -5.35 -2.89 5.46
C GLY A 30 -6.15 -2.90 4.15
N VAL A 31 -6.32 -1.73 3.53
CA VAL A 31 -7.36 -1.49 2.51
C VAL A 31 -6.74 -1.27 1.13
N GLY A 32 -7.20 -2.02 0.13
CA GLY A 32 -6.83 -1.80 -1.28
C GLY A 32 -5.37 -2.17 -1.61
N ASN A 33 -4.78 -3.10 -0.86
CA ASN A 33 -3.43 -3.57 -1.09
C ASN A 33 -3.42 -4.69 -2.15
N SER A 34 -2.41 -4.71 -3.01
CA SER A 34 -2.19 -5.73 -4.04
C SER A 34 -0.79 -6.33 -3.90
N GLY A 35 -0.68 -7.66 -3.87
CA GLY A 35 0.58 -8.38 -3.64
C GLY A 35 0.80 -8.79 -2.18
N ILE A 36 2.05 -9.06 -1.79
CA ILE A 36 2.37 -9.87 -0.60
C ILE A 36 2.91 -9.01 0.55
N GLY A 37 2.42 -9.23 1.78
CA GLY A 37 3.04 -8.64 2.98
C GLY A 37 2.90 -7.12 3.07
N ASN A 38 1.96 -6.52 2.35
CA ASN A 38 1.75 -5.08 2.40
C ASN A 38 0.88 -4.68 3.60
N SER A 39 1.26 -3.60 4.28
CA SER A 39 0.52 -3.08 5.42
C SER A 39 0.17 -1.59 5.21
N GLY A 40 -1.08 -1.23 5.45
CA GLY A 40 -1.60 0.14 5.26
C GLY A 40 -2.62 0.24 4.12
N VAL A 41 -2.52 1.28 3.28
CA VAL A 41 -3.58 1.62 2.31
C VAL A 41 -3.03 1.79 0.90
N GLY A 42 -3.62 1.09 -0.06
CA GLY A 42 -3.37 1.31 -1.48
C GLY A 42 -1.96 0.94 -1.95
N ASN A 43 -1.31 -0.02 -1.27
CA ASN A 43 0.05 -0.45 -1.62
C ASN A 43 0.04 -1.54 -2.70
N SER A 44 1.01 -1.52 -3.60
CA SER A 44 1.19 -2.51 -4.67
C SER A 44 2.60 -3.11 -4.63
N GLY A 45 2.70 -4.44 -4.69
CA GLY A 45 3.97 -5.17 -4.71
C GLY A 45 4.21 -5.97 -3.44
N ILE A 46 5.40 -5.89 -2.86
CA ILE A 46 5.82 -6.78 -1.76
C ILE A 46 6.34 -5.96 -0.57
N ALA A 47 5.89 -6.33 0.64
CA ALA A 47 6.43 -5.83 1.91
C ALA A 47 6.43 -4.30 2.07
N ASN A 48 5.47 -3.59 1.45
CA ASN A 48 5.37 -2.14 1.59
C ASN A 48 4.57 -1.77 2.84
N LEU A 49 5.03 -0.77 3.59
CA LEU A 49 4.36 -0.27 4.79
C LEU A 49 4.02 1.22 4.63
N GLY A 50 2.74 1.56 4.78
CA GLY A 50 2.24 2.92 4.71
C GLY A 50 1.17 3.11 3.64
N VAL A 51 1.26 4.18 2.85
CA VAL A 51 0.17 4.60 1.94
C VAL A 51 0.66 4.80 0.52
N GLY A 52 0.02 4.14 -0.44
CA GLY A 52 0.22 4.40 -1.86
C GLY A 52 1.62 4.05 -2.37
N ASN A 53 2.28 3.08 -1.75
CA ASN A 53 3.61 2.64 -2.16
C ASN A 53 3.54 1.59 -3.27
N SER A 54 4.51 1.61 -4.19
CA SER A 54 4.63 0.64 -5.29
C SER A 54 6.03 0.04 -5.35
N GLY A 55 6.13 -1.29 -5.43
CA GLY A 55 7.40 -2.00 -5.56
C GLY A 55 7.69 -2.90 -4.36
N LEU A 56 8.93 -2.87 -3.86
CA LEU A 56 9.40 -3.79 -2.82
C LEU A 56 9.96 -3.02 -1.61
N ALA A 57 9.48 -3.39 -0.42
CA ALA A 57 10.02 -2.94 0.87
C ALA A 57 10.06 -1.42 1.08
N ASN A 58 9.08 -0.68 0.52
CA ASN A 58 9.02 0.76 0.74
C ASN A 58 8.29 1.10 2.04
N LEU A 59 8.78 2.11 2.76
CA LEU A 59 8.22 2.59 4.01
C LEU A 59 7.81 4.06 3.90
N GLY A 60 6.55 4.38 4.17
CA GLY A 60 6.04 5.75 4.21
C GLY A 60 4.95 5.99 3.17
N VAL A 61 5.03 7.09 2.42
CA VAL A 61 3.93 7.57 1.58
C VAL A 61 4.38 7.83 0.14
N GLY A 62 3.69 7.20 -0.82
CA GLY A 62 3.85 7.50 -2.24
C GLY A 62 5.24 7.15 -2.80
N ASN A 63 5.91 6.15 -2.24
CA ASN A 63 7.22 5.72 -2.70
C ASN A 63 7.10 4.70 -3.84
N SER A 64 8.02 4.74 -4.81
CA SER A 64 8.06 3.84 -5.96
C SER A 64 9.46 3.22 -6.13
N GLY A 65 9.55 1.90 -6.19
CA GLY A 65 10.80 1.17 -6.43
C GLY A 65 11.17 0.24 -5.28
N LEU A 66 12.45 0.25 -4.87
CA LEU A 66 13.00 -0.70 -3.90
C LEU A 66 13.54 0.01 -2.66
N ALA A 67 13.08 -0.40 -1.48
CA ALA A 67 13.65 -0.02 -0.19
C ALA A 67 13.74 1.51 0.02
N ASN A 68 12.73 2.26 -0.43
CA ASN A 68 12.68 3.70 -0.18
C ASN A 68 11.94 4.00 1.13
N GLU A 69 12.43 4.98 1.88
CA GLU A 69 11.88 5.40 3.17
C GLU A 69 11.51 6.88 3.15
N GLY A 70 10.32 7.23 3.63
CA GLY A 70 9.85 8.62 3.70
C GLY A 70 8.72 8.91 2.71
N VAL A 71 8.80 10.02 1.98
CA VAL A 71 7.67 10.55 1.19
C VAL A 71 8.07 10.85 -0.24
N GLY A 72 7.37 10.25 -1.20
CA GLY A 72 7.48 10.59 -2.63
C GLY A 72 8.84 10.25 -3.25
N ASN A 73 9.51 9.22 -2.76
CA ASN A 73 10.81 8.80 -3.29
C ASN A 73 10.64 7.80 -4.45
N SER A 74 11.54 7.88 -5.43
CA SER A 74 11.54 7.00 -6.61
C SER A 74 12.93 6.39 -6.85
N GLY A 75 12.99 5.08 -7.08
CA GLY A 75 14.24 4.37 -7.37
C GLY A 75 14.62 3.38 -6.27
N LEU A 76 15.89 3.36 -5.85
CA LEU A 76 16.43 2.33 -4.96
C LEU A 76 17.11 2.94 -3.74
N GLY A 77 16.66 2.57 -2.54
CA GLY A 77 17.36 2.88 -1.30
C GLY A 77 17.37 4.36 -0.94
N ASN A 78 16.39 5.16 -1.37
CA ASN A 78 16.34 6.59 -1.04
C ASN A 78 15.62 6.81 0.30
N SER A 79 16.15 7.71 1.15
CA SER A 79 15.52 8.09 2.41
C SER A 79 15.27 9.60 2.49
N GLY A 80 14.07 10.02 2.87
CA GLY A 80 13.71 11.42 3.01
C GLY A 80 12.50 11.81 2.15
N VAL A 81 12.55 12.96 1.48
CA VAL A 81 11.39 13.52 0.78
C VAL A 81 11.73 13.88 -0.67
N GLY A 82 10.98 13.32 -1.62
CA GLY A 82 11.04 13.69 -3.03
C GLY A 82 12.38 13.37 -3.71
N SER A 83 13.07 12.33 -3.28
CA SER A 83 14.35 11.92 -3.85
C SER A 83 14.18 10.91 -4.99
N SER A 84 15.04 10.99 -6.01
CA SER A 84 14.98 10.13 -7.21
C SER A 84 16.35 9.55 -7.58
N GLY A 85 16.46 8.24 -7.73
CA GLY A 85 17.69 7.57 -8.14
C GLY A 85 18.13 6.50 -7.16
N LEU A 86 19.43 6.44 -6.85
CA LEU A 86 20.04 5.37 -6.06
C LEU A 86 20.68 5.92 -4.78
N GLY A 87 20.21 5.48 -3.62
CA GLY A 87 20.88 5.71 -2.34
C GLY A 87 20.94 7.18 -1.91
N ASN A 88 19.95 8.00 -2.30
CA ASN A 88 19.94 9.41 -1.92
C ASN A 88 19.31 9.61 -0.54
N THR A 89 19.80 10.60 0.19
CA THR A 89 19.24 11.03 1.47
C THR A 89 18.83 12.50 1.45
N GLY A 90 17.86 12.87 2.28
CA GLY A 90 17.43 14.26 2.45
C GLY A 90 16.24 14.66 1.58
N VAL A 91 16.26 15.89 1.05
CA VAL A 91 15.10 16.50 0.39
C VAL A 91 15.45 16.88 -1.05
N GLY A 92 14.71 16.35 -2.01
CA GLY A 92 14.84 16.72 -3.42
C GLY A 92 16.13 16.26 -4.09
N SER A 93 16.80 15.24 -3.55
CA SER A 93 18.06 14.72 -4.07
C SER A 93 17.82 13.86 -5.32
N SER A 94 18.62 14.06 -6.37
CA SER A 94 18.52 13.27 -7.61
C SER A 94 19.88 12.76 -8.05
N GLY A 95 19.97 11.48 -8.43
CA GLY A 95 21.21 10.85 -8.89
C GLY A 95 21.62 9.67 -8.04
N ILE A 96 22.92 9.54 -7.76
CA ILE A 96 23.51 8.38 -7.08
C ILE A 96 24.30 8.86 -5.86
N GLY A 97 23.87 8.47 -4.67
CA GLY A 97 24.61 8.65 -3.41
C GLY A 97 24.72 10.10 -2.94
N ASN A 98 23.66 10.90 -3.07
CA ASN A 98 23.59 12.27 -2.55
C ASN A 98 23.12 12.35 -1.09
#